data_AF-A0A6B3G5J7-F1
#
_entry.id   AF-A0A6B3G5J7-F1
#
_cell.length_a   1.000
_cell.length_b   1.000
_cell.length_c   1.000
_cell.angle_alpha   90.00
_cell.angle_beta   90.00
_cell.angle_gamma   90.00
#
_symmetry.space_group_name_H-M   'P 1'
#
loop_
_entity.id
_entity.type
_entity.pdbx_description
1 polymer ?
#
loop_
_entity_poly.entity_id
_entity_poly.type
_entity_poly.pdbx_seq_one_letter_code
_entity_poly.pdbx_strand_id
1 'polypeptide(L)'
;MQNPPTFVLVHGAFATSFSFAPLQAELALLGHRSAAVDLPGHGFGATYPAAYQTPQDLGALAAEPGAIKGVSLADNVAHVVEVLERARRNGPTVLVAHSRGGVTATAVANARPDLIDRIVYVSAWCPVDLDVNDYYAEPEMADVDPGALALALVGNPAELGLLRVNFRTADPAALNAFRQAFAADLTDDEFRTFLNTFQPD
;
A
#
# COMPACT_ATOMS: atom_id res chain seq x y z
N MET A 1 -7.45 -23.51 26.02
CA MET A 1 -7.49 -22.08 25.66
C MET A 1 -7.26 -22.00 24.16
N GLN A 2 -8.12 -21.33 23.39
CA GLN A 2 -7.88 -21.12 21.96
C GLN A 2 -6.68 -20.18 21.80
N ASN A 3 -5.73 -20.53 20.92
CA ASN A 3 -4.60 -19.65 20.61
C ASN A 3 -5.16 -18.33 20.02
N PRO A 4 -4.70 -17.16 20.49
CA PRO A 4 -5.15 -15.88 19.95
C PRO A 4 -4.78 -15.75 18.46
N PRO A 5 -5.55 -15.01 17.65
CA PRO A 5 -5.23 -14.84 16.24
C PRO A 5 -3.91 -14.07 16.03
N THR A 6 -3.31 -14.26 14.86
CA THR A 6 -2.25 -13.39 14.33
C THR A 6 -2.83 -12.49 13.25
N PHE A 7 -2.65 -11.18 13.39
CA PHE A 7 -3.06 -10.18 12.41
C PHE A 7 -1.98 -10.03 11.34
N VAL A 8 -2.26 -10.42 10.09
CA VAL A 8 -1.37 -10.23 8.95
C VAL A 8 -1.81 -8.96 8.22
N LEU A 9 -0.93 -7.95 8.16
CA LEU A 9 -1.27 -6.59 7.70
C LEU A 9 -0.67 -6.33 6.32
N VAL A 10 -1.52 -6.07 5.32
CA VAL A 10 -1.15 -5.84 3.91
C VAL A 10 -1.36 -4.37 3.56
N HIS A 11 -0.29 -3.70 3.13
CA HIS A 11 -0.30 -2.26 2.83
C HIS A 11 -0.94 -1.93 1.47
N GLY A 12 -1.18 -0.64 1.25
CA GLY A 12 -1.69 -0.08 0.01
C GLY A 12 -0.62 0.29 -1.01
N ALA A 13 -0.98 1.08 -2.03
CA ALA A 13 -0.03 1.62 -2.99
C ALA A 13 0.99 2.54 -2.31
N PHE A 14 2.25 2.53 -2.78
CA PHE A 14 3.32 3.41 -2.31
C PHE A 14 3.63 3.34 -0.80
N ALA A 15 3.10 2.33 -0.11
CA ALA A 15 3.28 2.13 1.31
C ALA A 15 4.11 0.86 1.56
N THR A 16 4.47 0.64 2.82
CA THR A 16 5.26 -0.52 3.25
C THR A 16 4.70 -1.07 4.57
N SER A 17 5.28 -2.15 5.06
CA SER A 17 5.03 -2.67 6.40
C SER A 17 5.21 -1.61 7.50
N PHE A 18 6.10 -0.63 7.30
CA PHE A 18 6.36 0.42 8.29
C PHE A 18 5.15 1.33 8.55
N SER A 19 4.25 1.49 7.57
CA SER A 19 3.03 2.28 7.72
C SER A 19 2.11 1.73 8.82
N PHE A 20 2.27 0.46 9.21
CA PHE A 20 1.51 -0.16 10.29
C PHE A 20 2.17 -0.05 11.67
N ALA A 21 3.36 0.55 11.81
CA ALA A 21 4.08 0.56 13.08
C ALA A 21 3.22 1.07 14.27
N PRO A 22 2.43 2.16 14.16
CA PRO A 22 1.53 2.57 15.24
C PRO A 22 0.44 1.53 15.56
N LEU A 23 -0.17 0.92 14.53
CA LEU A 23 -1.16 -0.14 14.72
C LEU A 23 -0.55 -1.39 15.37
N GLN A 24 0.65 -1.77 14.97
CA GLN A 24 1.35 -2.92 15.56
C GLN A 24 1.69 -2.66 17.03
N ALA A 25 2.04 -1.43 17.41
CA ALA A 25 2.26 -1.06 18.80
C ALA A 25 0.97 -1.21 19.63
N GLU A 26 -0.17 -0.71 19.15
CA GLU A 26 -1.45 -0.86 19.85
C GLU A 26 -1.89 -2.33 19.95
N LEU A 27 -1.74 -3.11 18.87
CA LEU A 27 -1.99 -4.55 18.90
C LEU A 27 -1.12 -5.24 19.95
N ALA A 28 0.15 -4.87 20.06
CA ALA A 28 1.06 -5.45 21.05
C ALA A 28 0.65 -5.07 22.49
N LEU A 29 0.25 -3.82 22.75
CA LEU A 29 -0.24 -3.38 24.05
C LEU A 29 -1.52 -4.12 24.47
N LEU A 30 -2.34 -4.52 23.50
CA LEU A 30 -3.53 -5.36 23.70
C LEU A 30 -3.22 -6.87 23.78
N GLY A 31 -1.96 -7.28 23.64
CA GLY A 31 -1.54 -8.68 23.71
C GLY A 31 -1.80 -9.48 22.42
N HIS A 32 -2.01 -8.80 21.29
CA HIS A 32 -2.20 -9.41 19.98
C HIS A 32 -0.90 -9.54 19.20
N ARG A 33 -0.75 -10.65 18.48
CA ARG A 33 0.37 -10.84 17.54
C ARG A 33 0.02 -10.22 16.20
N SER A 34 0.97 -9.51 15.60
CA SER A 34 0.81 -8.96 14.26
C SER A 34 2.05 -9.21 13.41
N ALA A 35 1.85 -9.27 12.10
CA ALA A 35 2.88 -9.36 11.09
C ALA A 35 2.51 -8.44 9.93
N ALA A 36 3.14 -7.27 9.86
CA ALA A 36 3.07 -6.42 8.68
C ALA A 36 3.98 -6.97 7.58
N VAL A 37 3.48 -7.05 6.35
CA VAL A 37 4.20 -7.59 5.20
C VAL A 37 4.58 -6.48 4.23
N ASP A 38 5.77 -6.58 3.64
CA ASP A 38 6.12 -5.80 2.45
C ASP A 38 5.73 -6.62 1.22
N LEU A 39 4.82 -6.11 0.39
CA LEU A 39 4.54 -6.74 -0.90
C LEU A 39 5.79 -6.67 -1.79
N PRO A 40 5.98 -7.64 -2.71
CA PRO A 40 7.10 -7.60 -3.66
C PRO A 40 7.27 -6.23 -4.33
N GLY A 41 8.50 -5.74 -4.39
CA GLY A 41 8.81 -4.38 -4.87
C GLY A 41 8.56 -3.25 -3.87
N HIS A 42 8.17 -3.53 -2.63
CA HIS A 42 7.96 -2.53 -1.58
C HIS A 42 8.90 -2.76 -0.38
N GLY A 43 8.96 -1.78 0.52
CA GLY A 43 9.81 -1.85 1.71
C GLY A 43 11.29 -1.96 1.35
N PHE A 44 11.98 -2.95 1.91
CA PHE A 44 13.39 -3.21 1.56
C PHE A 44 13.59 -3.74 0.13
N GLY A 45 12.52 -4.16 -0.56
CA GLY A 45 12.54 -4.53 -1.97
C GLY A 45 12.27 -3.37 -2.93
N ALA A 46 11.99 -2.16 -2.42
CA ALA A 46 11.68 -0.99 -3.22
C ALA A 46 12.92 -0.37 -3.88
N THR A 47 12.69 0.39 -4.95
CA THR A 47 13.73 1.19 -5.60
C THR A 47 13.66 2.63 -5.13
N TYR A 48 14.78 3.12 -4.61
CA TYR A 48 14.99 4.54 -4.29
C TYR A 48 16.14 5.06 -5.16
N PRO A 49 15.83 5.54 -6.38
CA PRO A 49 16.79 6.17 -7.28
C PRO A 49 17.68 7.21 -6.60
N ALA A 50 18.95 7.29 -6.99
CA ALA A 50 19.81 8.39 -6.54
C ALA A 50 19.22 9.75 -7.00
N ALA A 51 18.62 9.76 -8.19
CA ALA A 51 17.90 10.91 -8.75
C ALA A 51 16.68 11.36 -7.91
N TYR A 52 16.19 10.52 -6.98
CA TYR A 52 15.12 10.87 -6.05
C TYR A 52 15.62 11.59 -4.79
N GLN A 53 16.93 11.62 -4.54
CA GLN A 53 17.53 12.38 -3.45
C GLN A 53 17.67 13.86 -3.81
N THR A 54 17.86 14.73 -2.82
CA THR A 54 18.07 16.16 -3.06
C THR A 54 19.54 16.48 -3.37
N PRO A 55 19.85 17.34 -4.37
CA PRO A 55 18.92 17.91 -5.35
C PRO A 55 18.42 16.84 -6.34
N GLN A 56 17.12 16.86 -6.67
CA GLN A 56 16.51 15.86 -7.55
C GLN A 56 16.88 16.08 -9.01
N ASP A 57 17.08 14.99 -9.75
CA ASP A 57 17.18 14.96 -11.21
C ASP A 57 15.93 14.28 -11.79
N LEU A 58 14.92 15.07 -12.14
CA LEU A 58 13.66 14.53 -12.65
C LEU A 58 13.80 13.84 -14.02
N GLY A 59 14.80 14.22 -14.82
CA GLY A 59 15.07 13.58 -16.10
C GLY A 59 15.62 12.18 -15.92
N ALA A 60 16.60 12.01 -15.02
CA ALA A 60 17.11 10.70 -14.65
C ALA A 60 16.03 9.86 -13.93
N LEU A 61 15.32 10.45 -12.98
CA LEU A 61 14.24 9.77 -12.24
C LEU A 61 13.13 9.24 -13.17
N ALA A 62 12.85 9.94 -14.28
CA ALA A 62 11.87 9.54 -15.28
C ALA A 62 12.28 8.33 -16.14
N ALA A 63 13.57 7.96 -16.13
CA ALA A 63 14.11 6.88 -16.96
C ALA A 63 14.68 5.70 -16.15
N GLU A 64 14.98 5.89 -14.86
CA GLU A 64 15.54 4.82 -14.03
C GLU A 64 14.56 3.63 -13.92
N PRO A 65 15.03 2.37 -14.07
CA PRO A 65 14.17 1.21 -13.83
C PRO A 65 13.79 1.11 -12.36
N GLY A 66 12.64 0.50 -12.06
CA GLY A 66 12.23 0.18 -10.68
C GLY A 66 12.05 -1.33 -10.50
N ALA A 67 12.43 -1.84 -9.33
CA ALA A 67 12.38 -3.27 -8.99
C ALA A 67 10.96 -3.85 -9.00
N ILE A 68 9.93 -3.01 -8.85
CA ILE A 68 8.53 -3.43 -8.95
C ILE A 68 8.11 -3.76 -10.39
N LYS A 69 8.89 -3.37 -11.41
CA LYS A 69 8.58 -3.67 -12.81
C LYS A 69 8.42 -5.18 -13.01
N GLY A 70 7.25 -5.59 -13.49
CA GLY A 70 6.92 -6.99 -13.74
C GLY A 70 6.43 -7.77 -12.51
N VAL A 71 6.38 -7.15 -11.33
CA VAL A 71 5.68 -7.71 -10.17
C VAL A 71 4.19 -7.76 -10.46
N SER A 72 3.61 -8.94 -10.35
CA SER A 72 2.21 -9.20 -10.62
C SER A 72 1.38 -9.36 -9.34
N LEU A 73 0.04 -9.32 -9.49
CA LEU A 73 -0.87 -9.72 -8.41
C LEU A 73 -0.62 -11.16 -7.96
N ALA A 74 -0.23 -12.06 -8.86
CA ALA A 74 0.08 -13.44 -8.50
C ALA A 74 1.31 -13.55 -7.58
N ASP A 75 2.33 -12.69 -7.79
CA ASP A 75 3.50 -12.62 -6.91
C ASP A 75 3.09 -12.12 -5.52
N ASN A 76 2.23 -11.09 -5.46
CA ASN A 76 1.67 -10.61 -4.19
C ASN A 76 0.89 -11.72 -3.45
N VAL A 77 0.06 -12.48 -4.18
CA VAL A 77 -0.72 -13.59 -3.61
C VAL A 77 0.21 -14.68 -3.06
N ALA A 78 1.20 -15.12 -3.85
CA ALA A 78 2.15 -16.14 -3.43
C ALA A 78 2.91 -15.72 -2.16
N HIS A 79 3.36 -14.47 -2.10
CA HIS A 79 4.05 -13.92 -0.94
C HIS A 79 3.16 -13.91 0.31
N VAL A 80 1.94 -13.39 0.22
CA VAL A 80 1.02 -13.31 1.37
C VAL A 80 0.58 -14.71 1.83
N VAL A 81 0.37 -15.66 0.92
CA VAL A 81 0.08 -17.07 1.26
C VAL A 81 1.21 -17.68 2.08
N GLU A 82 2.48 -17.49 1.69
CA GLU A 82 3.63 -17.99 2.46
C GLU A 82 3.62 -17.43 3.90
N VAL A 83 3.35 -16.13 4.05
CA VAL A 83 3.26 -15.50 5.37
C VAL A 83 2.10 -16.08 6.18
N LEU A 84 0.93 -16.26 5.57
CA LEU A 84 -0.24 -16.84 6.24
C LEU A 84 0.01 -18.29 6.68
N GLU A 85 0.65 -19.12 5.86
CA GLU A 85 1.05 -20.48 6.24
C GLU A 85 1.96 -20.47 7.46
N ARG A 86 2.94 -19.56 7.48
CA ARG A 86 3.85 -19.39 8.62
C ARG A 86 3.11 -18.93 9.87
N ALA A 87 2.17 -17.99 9.73
CA ALA A 87 1.37 -17.44 10.82
C ALA A 87 0.38 -18.46 11.39
N ARG A 88 -0.24 -19.28 10.53
CA ARG A 88 -1.24 -20.29 10.91
C ARG A 88 -0.69 -21.38 11.83
N ARG A 89 0.61 -21.67 11.76
CA ARG A 89 1.31 -22.55 12.72
C ARG A 89 1.19 -22.08 14.17
N ASN A 90 0.88 -20.80 14.37
CA ASN A 90 0.77 -20.17 15.68
C ASN A 90 -0.69 -20.03 16.16
N GLY A 91 -1.69 -20.35 15.34
CA GLY A 91 -3.12 -20.19 15.66
C GLY A 91 -3.91 -19.60 14.48
N PRO A 92 -5.15 -19.14 14.73
CA PRO A 92 -5.98 -18.49 13.72
C PRO A 92 -5.30 -17.25 13.11
N THR A 93 -5.73 -16.86 11.92
CA THR A 93 -5.18 -15.75 11.13
C THR A 93 -6.27 -14.74 10.78
N VAL A 94 -5.95 -13.46 10.93
CA VAL A 94 -6.79 -12.34 10.49
C VAL A 94 -6.03 -11.58 9.42
N LEU A 95 -6.51 -11.59 8.18
CA LEU A 95 -5.92 -10.84 7.08
C LEU A 95 -6.51 -9.43 7.04
N VAL A 96 -5.69 -8.43 7.31
CA VAL A 96 -6.08 -7.01 7.31
C VAL A 96 -5.45 -6.33 6.11
N ALA A 97 -6.25 -5.64 5.31
CA ALA A 97 -5.79 -5.02 4.07
C ALA A 97 -6.17 -3.54 4.01
N HIS A 98 -5.21 -2.71 3.63
CA HIS A 98 -5.38 -1.27 3.48
C HIS A 98 -5.34 -0.84 2.00
N SER A 99 -6.25 0.05 1.59
CA SER A 99 -6.27 0.65 0.24
C SER A 99 -6.17 -0.42 -0.87
N ARG A 100 -5.23 -0.27 -1.81
CA ARG A 100 -4.94 -1.24 -2.88
C ARG A 100 -4.65 -2.66 -2.38
N GLY A 101 -4.19 -2.82 -1.14
CA GLY A 101 -3.94 -4.11 -0.50
C GLY A 101 -5.18 -5.01 -0.48
N GLY A 102 -6.38 -4.44 -0.55
CA GLY A 102 -7.63 -5.20 -0.60
C GLY A 102 -7.81 -6.03 -1.87
N VAL A 103 -7.21 -5.62 -3.01
CA VAL A 103 -7.16 -6.45 -4.24
C VAL A 103 -6.33 -7.71 -3.99
N THR A 104 -5.15 -7.54 -3.40
CA THR A 104 -4.31 -8.67 -2.98
C THR A 104 -5.04 -9.56 -1.99
N ALA A 105 -5.69 -9.00 -0.98
CA ALA A 105 -6.38 -9.78 0.04
C ALA A 105 -7.56 -10.59 -0.52
N THR A 106 -8.34 -10.02 -1.44
CA THR A 106 -9.40 -10.73 -2.16
C THR A 106 -8.84 -11.87 -2.98
N ALA A 107 -7.76 -11.64 -3.73
CA ALA A 107 -7.12 -12.67 -4.54
C ALA A 107 -6.52 -13.81 -3.69
N VAL A 108 -5.93 -13.49 -2.53
CA VAL A 108 -5.46 -14.48 -1.56
C VAL A 108 -6.63 -15.29 -1.00
N ALA A 109 -7.74 -14.65 -0.66
CA ALA A 109 -8.94 -15.32 -0.15
C ALA A 109 -9.55 -16.28 -1.19
N ASN A 110 -9.53 -15.92 -2.47
CA ASN A 110 -9.96 -16.81 -3.55
C ASN A 110 -9.02 -18.01 -3.71
N ALA A 111 -7.71 -17.81 -3.57
CA ALA A 111 -6.71 -18.86 -3.76
C ALA A 111 -6.60 -19.83 -2.57
N ARG A 112 -6.63 -19.31 -1.34
CA ARG A 112 -6.38 -20.05 -0.09
C ARG A 112 -7.30 -19.59 1.06
N PRO A 113 -8.63 -19.78 0.93
CA PRO A 113 -9.57 -19.39 1.98
C PRO A 113 -9.35 -20.18 3.28
N ASP A 114 -8.75 -21.38 3.20
CA ASP A 114 -8.41 -22.23 4.34
C ASP A 114 -7.37 -21.60 5.29
N LEU A 115 -6.63 -20.60 4.81
CA LEU A 115 -5.61 -19.88 5.57
C LEU A 115 -6.12 -18.60 6.24
N ILE A 116 -7.40 -18.26 6.13
CA ILE A 116 -7.95 -16.99 6.63
C ILE A 116 -9.17 -17.29 7.51
N ASP A 117 -9.06 -17.04 8.82
CA ASP A 117 -10.20 -17.16 9.73
C ASP A 117 -11.06 -15.88 9.76
N ARG A 118 -10.48 -14.73 9.37
CA ARG A 118 -11.19 -13.46 9.14
C ARG A 118 -10.43 -12.56 8.18
N ILE A 119 -11.16 -11.84 7.35
CA ILE A 119 -10.64 -10.76 6.50
C ILE A 119 -11.19 -9.40 6.96
N VAL A 120 -10.36 -8.36 6.94
CA VAL A 120 -10.71 -7.00 7.34
C VAL A 120 -10.19 -6.03 6.28
N TYR A 121 -11.10 -5.24 5.72
CA TYR A 121 -10.78 -4.18 4.76
C TYR A 121 -10.80 -2.84 5.49
N VAL A 122 -9.69 -2.10 5.43
CA VAL A 122 -9.53 -0.78 6.06
C VAL A 122 -9.30 0.23 4.95
N SER A 123 -10.29 1.09 4.68
CA SER A 123 -10.23 2.07 3.58
C SER A 123 -9.67 1.45 2.28
N ALA A 124 -10.15 0.25 1.95
CA ALA A 124 -9.56 -0.63 0.95
C ALA A 124 -10.56 -0.97 -0.14
N TRP A 125 -10.04 -1.23 -1.35
CA TRP A 125 -10.84 -1.85 -2.40
C TRP A 125 -11.28 -3.24 -1.94
N CYS A 126 -12.56 -3.53 -2.03
CA CYS A 126 -13.13 -4.82 -1.62
C CYS A 126 -13.85 -5.48 -2.81
N PRO A 127 -13.12 -5.83 -3.90
CA PRO A 127 -13.70 -6.24 -5.18
C PRO A 127 -14.41 -7.59 -5.09
N VAL A 128 -15.62 -7.57 -4.54
CA VAL A 128 -16.54 -8.71 -4.40
C VAL A 128 -17.63 -8.60 -5.47
N ASP A 129 -18.28 -7.44 -5.54
CA ASP A 129 -19.38 -7.17 -6.49
C ASP A 129 -18.94 -6.27 -7.67
N LEU A 130 -17.88 -5.48 -7.47
CA LEU A 130 -17.40 -4.49 -8.44
C LEU A 130 -15.95 -4.77 -8.84
N ASP A 131 -15.61 -4.46 -10.09
CA ASP A 131 -14.23 -4.33 -10.50
C ASP A 131 -13.62 -3.06 -9.88
N VAL A 132 -12.30 -3.06 -9.68
CA VAL A 132 -11.56 -1.98 -8.99
C VAL A 132 -11.84 -0.59 -9.57
N ASN A 133 -11.95 -0.49 -10.89
CA ASN A 133 -12.16 0.79 -11.55
C ASN A 133 -13.58 1.33 -11.33
N ASP A 134 -14.56 0.45 -11.11
CA ASP A 134 -15.96 0.84 -10.97
C ASP A 134 -16.23 1.53 -9.63
N TYR A 135 -15.39 1.29 -8.60
CA TYR A 135 -15.46 2.02 -7.33
C TYR A 135 -15.36 3.53 -7.50
N TYR A 136 -14.64 4.02 -8.50
CA TYR A 136 -14.50 5.46 -8.74
C TYR A 136 -15.78 6.13 -9.25
N ALA A 137 -16.77 5.34 -9.69
CA ALA A 137 -18.07 5.84 -10.08
C ALA A 137 -19.08 5.85 -8.92
N GLU A 138 -18.74 5.23 -7.77
CA GLU A 138 -19.63 5.17 -6.62
C GLU A 138 -19.75 6.55 -5.93
N PRO A 139 -20.92 6.87 -5.34
CA PRO A 139 -21.16 8.15 -4.69
C PRO A 139 -20.12 8.52 -3.62
N GLU A 140 -19.60 7.53 -2.91
CA GLU A 140 -18.58 7.68 -1.86
C GLU A 140 -17.24 8.21 -2.41
N MET A 141 -16.97 8.04 -3.71
CA MET A 141 -15.77 8.52 -4.38
C MET A 141 -15.97 9.84 -5.13
N ALA A 142 -17.17 10.44 -5.07
CA ALA A 142 -17.52 11.62 -5.86
C ALA A 142 -16.61 12.84 -5.61
N ASP A 143 -16.09 12.98 -4.39
CA ASP A 143 -15.22 14.09 -3.99
C ASP A 143 -13.72 13.76 -4.13
N VAL A 144 -13.37 12.55 -4.53
CA VAL A 144 -11.97 12.13 -4.72
C VAL A 144 -11.50 12.58 -6.09
N ASP A 145 -10.39 13.33 -6.15
CA ASP A 145 -9.70 13.63 -7.40
C ASP A 145 -8.84 12.42 -7.82
N PRO A 146 -9.24 11.62 -8.83
CA PRO A 146 -8.45 10.49 -9.30
C PRO A 146 -7.12 10.94 -9.96
N GLY A 147 -7.03 12.22 -10.34
CA GLY A 147 -5.85 12.84 -10.93
C GLY A 147 -4.84 13.38 -9.93
N ALA A 148 -5.08 13.28 -8.61
CA ALA A 148 -4.22 13.88 -7.60
C ALA A 148 -2.74 13.47 -7.72
N LEU A 149 -2.48 12.21 -8.11
CA LEU A 149 -1.13 11.68 -8.33
C LEU A 149 -0.46 12.20 -9.60
N ALA A 150 -1.23 12.65 -10.60
CA ALA A 150 -0.70 13.06 -11.90
C ALA A 150 0.23 14.28 -11.80
N LEU A 151 0.00 15.16 -10.82
CA LEU A 151 0.81 16.37 -10.60
C LEU A 151 2.25 16.08 -10.21
N ALA A 152 2.55 14.90 -9.67
CA ALA A 152 3.93 14.49 -9.37
C ALA A 152 4.31 13.16 -10.03
N LEU A 153 3.59 12.75 -11.07
CA LEU A 153 3.97 11.60 -11.89
C LEU A 153 5.32 11.88 -12.56
N VAL A 154 6.24 10.92 -12.51
CA VAL A 154 7.57 11.06 -13.12
C VAL A 154 7.82 9.94 -14.13
N GLY A 155 8.06 10.31 -15.38
CA GLY A 155 8.22 9.38 -16.50
C GLY A 155 6.89 8.86 -17.05
N ASN A 156 6.97 8.12 -18.15
CA ASN A 156 5.81 7.51 -18.80
C ASN A 156 5.59 6.09 -18.24
N PRO A 157 4.47 5.80 -17.55
CA PRO A 157 4.21 4.46 -17.01
C PRO A 157 4.19 3.35 -18.06
N ALA A 158 3.78 3.67 -19.30
CA ALA A 158 3.75 2.70 -20.38
C ALA A 158 5.16 2.27 -20.85
N GLU A 159 6.15 3.18 -20.72
CA GLU A 159 7.55 2.89 -21.06
C GLU A 159 8.29 2.25 -19.87
N LEU A 160 8.06 2.78 -18.66
CA LEU A 160 8.69 2.26 -17.45
C LEU A 160 8.15 0.88 -17.06
N GLY A 161 6.87 0.61 -17.28
CA GLY A 161 6.18 -0.59 -16.81
C GLY A 161 5.87 -0.57 -15.32
N LEU A 162 5.81 0.62 -14.72
CA LEU A 162 5.45 0.89 -13.33
C LEU A 162 4.90 2.32 -13.20
N LEU A 163 4.26 2.62 -12.07
CA LEU A 163 3.78 3.96 -11.74
C LEU A 163 4.78 4.61 -10.78
N ARG A 164 5.38 5.74 -11.18
CA ARG A 164 6.34 6.46 -10.34
C ARG A 164 5.84 7.84 -9.96
N VAL A 165 5.84 8.15 -8.67
CA VAL A 165 5.36 9.43 -8.14
C VAL A 165 6.42 10.08 -7.24
N ASN A 166 6.68 11.37 -7.47
CA ASN A 166 7.59 12.16 -6.65
C ASN A 166 6.91 12.70 -5.39
N PHE A 167 6.77 11.86 -4.36
CA PHE A 167 6.23 12.29 -3.05
C PHE A 167 7.17 13.25 -2.29
N ARG A 168 8.40 13.46 -2.77
CA ARG A 168 9.36 14.46 -2.25
C ARG A 168 9.30 15.80 -2.97
N THR A 169 8.31 16.01 -3.83
CA THR A 169 8.10 17.27 -4.53
C THR A 169 7.92 18.45 -3.57
N ALA A 170 8.39 19.62 -3.98
CA ALA A 170 8.15 20.90 -3.32
C ALA A 170 7.01 21.70 -3.98
N ASP A 171 6.36 21.15 -5.02
CA ASP A 171 5.23 21.79 -5.70
C ASP A 171 4.03 21.92 -4.75
N PRO A 172 3.60 23.15 -4.38
CA PRO A 172 2.46 23.35 -3.49
C PRO A 172 1.15 22.76 -4.02
N ALA A 173 0.94 22.74 -5.34
CA ALA A 173 -0.27 22.21 -5.94
C ALA A 173 -0.36 20.68 -5.75
N ALA A 174 0.75 19.97 -6.02
CA ALA A 174 0.85 18.54 -5.78
C ALA A 174 0.69 18.19 -4.30
N LEU A 175 1.37 18.92 -3.41
CA LEU A 175 1.26 18.70 -1.96
C LEU A 175 -0.17 18.91 -1.44
N ASN A 176 -0.86 19.94 -1.92
CA ASN A 176 -2.27 20.15 -1.56
C ASN A 176 -3.17 19.03 -2.10
N ALA A 177 -2.97 18.59 -3.34
CA ALA A 177 -3.73 17.48 -3.93
C ALA A 177 -3.53 16.18 -3.13
N PHE A 178 -2.29 15.85 -2.76
CA PHE A 178 -1.98 14.69 -1.92
C PHE A 178 -2.64 14.76 -0.54
N ARG A 179 -2.61 15.94 0.11
CA ARG A 179 -3.26 16.12 1.40
C ARG A 179 -4.76 15.87 1.30
N GLN A 180 -5.44 16.44 0.30
CA GLN A 180 -6.87 16.19 0.09
C GLN A 180 -7.17 14.72 -0.19
N ALA A 181 -6.34 14.03 -0.96
CA ALA A 181 -6.55 12.63 -1.33
C ALA A 181 -6.31 11.65 -0.17
N PHE A 182 -5.34 11.91 0.71
CA PHE A 182 -4.90 10.91 1.69
C PHE A 182 -5.16 11.30 3.16
N ALA A 183 -5.34 12.58 3.46
CA ALA A 183 -5.23 13.12 4.81
C ALA A 183 -5.90 14.51 4.94
N ALA A 184 -7.11 14.67 4.41
CA ALA A 184 -7.79 15.97 4.31
C ALA A 184 -8.04 16.62 5.68
N ASP A 185 -8.14 15.79 6.72
CA ASP A 185 -8.38 16.15 8.11
C ASP A 185 -7.09 16.48 8.90
N LEU A 186 -5.91 16.11 8.38
CA LEU A 186 -4.63 16.38 9.05
C LEU A 186 -4.17 17.82 8.84
N THR A 187 -3.44 18.37 9.80
CA THR A 187 -2.66 19.60 9.60
C THR A 187 -1.57 19.39 8.55
N ASP A 188 -1.02 20.48 8.02
CA ASP A 188 0.06 20.42 7.04
C ASP A 188 1.32 19.69 7.56
N ASP A 189 1.64 19.84 8.86
CA ASP A 189 2.80 19.17 9.48
C ASP A 189 2.55 17.67 9.70
N GLU A 190 1.35 17.30 10.14
CA GLU A 190 0.95 15.90 10.26
C GLU A 190 0.93 15.22 8.88
N PHE A 191 0.39 15.88 7.86
CA PHE A 191 0.40 15.40 6.49
C PHE A 191 1.83 15.20 5.97
N ARG A 192 2.74 16.16 6.16
CA ARG A 192 4.16 16.00 5.76
C ARG A 192 4.84 14.84 6.49
N THR A 193 4.50 14.62 7.75
CA THR A 193 5.02 13.47 8.52
C THR A 193 4.53 12.15 7.92
N PHE A 194 3.24 12.07 7.58
CA PHE A 194 2.64 10.93 6.90
C PHE A 194 3.20 10.71 5.49
N LEU A 195 3.37 11.77 4.70
CA LEU A 195 3.89 11.72 3.33
C LEU A 195 5.31 11.13 3.26
N ASN A 196 6.12 11.34 4.30
CA ASN A 196 7.47 10.76 4.39
C ASN A 196 7.47 9.23 4.54
N THR A 197 6.31 8.60 4.73
CA THR A 197 6.18 7.14 4.73
C THR A 197 6.01 6.55 3.32
N PHE A 198 5.82 7.40 2.30
CA PHE A 198 5.58 6.96 0.92
C PHE A 198 6.88 6.67 0.18
N GLN A 199 6.85 5.64 -0.65
CA GLN A 199 7.91 5.26 -1.59
C GLN A 199 7.56 5.67 -3.03
N PRO A 200 8.53 5.84 -3.94
CA PRO A 200 8.27 6.42 -5.26
C PRO A 200 7.53 5.48 -6.24
N ASP A 201 7.60 4.16 -6.06
CA ASP A 201 7.06 3.12 -6.96
C ASP A 201 6.03 2.21 -6.26
#